data_AF-A0A395W6P7-F1
#
_entry.id   AF-A0A395W6P7-F1
#
_cell.length_a   1.000
_cell.length_b   1.000
_cell.length_c   1.000
_cell.angle_alpha   90.00
_cell.angle_beta   90.00
_cell.angle_gamma   90.00
#
_symmetry.space_group_name_H-M   'P 1'
#
loop_
_entity.id
_entity.type
_entity.pdbx_description
1 polymer ?
#
loop_
_entity_poly.entity_id
_entity_poly.type
_entity_poly.pdbx_seq_one_letter_code
_entity_poly.pdbx_strand_id
1 'polypeptide(L)' 'MEQHEIEISSYVKSVNDEHKGQIFRVSNIADSHSIIEAINIIGERKILHTSDIIIANSEEAIEYENNLQRGHDFIP' A
#
# COMPACT_ATOMS: atom_id res chain seq x y z
N MET A 1 10.31 -5.82 -21.68
CA MET A 1 9.21 -5.52 -20.74
C MET A 1 9.86 -5.37 -19.39
N GLU A 2 9.82 -4.18 -18.80
CA GLU A 2 10.47 -3.90 -17.51
C GLU A 2 9.64 -4.57 -16.40
N GLN A 3 10.15 -5.67 -15.85
CA GLN A 3 9.60 -6.25 -14.63
C GLN A 3 9.96 -5.30 -13.49
N HIS A 4 8.97 -4.57 -12.99
CA HIS A 4 9.09 -3.88 -11.73
C HIS A 4 8.85 -4.92 -10.63
N GLU A 5 9.93 -5.51 -10.13
CA GLU A 5 9.86 -6.41 -8.98
C GLU A 5 9.51 -5.59 -7.74
N ILE A 6 8.45 -5.99 -7.04
CA ILE A 6 8.02 -5.34 -5.81
C ILE A 6 8.94 -5.83 -4.70
N GLU A 7 9.58 -4.91 -3.98
CA GLU A 7 10.47 -5.26 -2.86
C GLU A 7 9.71 -5.24 -1.53
N ILE A 8 10.19 -6.03 -0.55
CA ILE A 8 9.69 -5.95 0.82
C ILE A 8 10.07 -4.58 1.39
N SER A 9 9.15 -3.96 2.14
CA SER A 9 9.22 -2.56 2.61
C SER A 9 8.99 -1.48 1.56
N SER A 10 8.75 -1.84 0.28
CA SER A 10 8.23 -0.87 -0.69
C SER A 10 6.82 -0.42 -0.32
N TYR A 11 6.44 0.75 -0.84
CA TYR A 11 5.07 1.23 -0.75
C TYR A 11 4.31 0.87 -2.02
N VAL A 12 3.08 0.42 -1.84
CA VAL A 12 2.16 0.09 -2.93
C VAL A 12 0.85 0.79 -2.69
N LYS A 13 0.21 1.23 -3.77
CA LYS A 13 -1.09 1.87 -3.77
C LYS A 13 -2.09 0.93 -4.41
N SER A 14 -3.19 0.67 -3.72
CA SER A 14 -4.23 -0.17 -4.28
C SER A 14 -5.05 0.60 -5.32
N VAL A 15 -5.37 -0.08 -6.42
CA VAL A 15 -6.26 0.42 -7.49
C VAL A 15 -7.60 -0.32 -7.51
N ASN A 16 -7.77 -1.34 -6.65
CA ASN A 16 -9.03 -2.06 -6.46
C ASN A 16 -10.06 -1.15 -5.77
N ASP A 17 -11.32 -1.17 -6.21
CA ASP A 17 -12.39 -0.29 -5.71
C ASP A 17 -12.58 -0.32 -4.18
N GLU A 18 -12.35 -1.45 -3.49
CA GLU A 18 -12.49 -1.53 -2.02
C GLU A 18 -11.43 -0.69 -1.28
N HIS A 19 -10.24 -0.58 -1.85
CA HIS A 19 -9.06 0.05 -1.22
C HIS A 19 -8.42 1.12 -2.12
N LYS A 20 -9.18 1.64 -3.09
CA LYS A 20 -8.65 2.48 -4.15
C LYS A 20 -8.00 3.74 -3.59
N GLY A 21 -6.74 3.96 -3.95
CA GLY A 21 -5.94 5.10 -3.51
C GLY A 21 -5.31 4.93 -2.13
N GLN A 22 -5.61 3.85 -1.41
CA GLN A 22 -4.94 3.58 -0.14
C GLN A 22 -3.52 3.09 -0.37
N ILE A 23 -2.60 3.56 0.47
CA ILE A 23 -1.19 3.15 0.45
C ILE A 23 -0.91 2.15 1.57
N PHE A 24 -0.17 1.11 1.20
CA PHE A 24 0.25 0.03 2.06
C PHE A 24 1.77 -0.16 1.96
N ARG A 25 2.38 -0.60 3.06
CA ARG A 25 3.78 -1.02 3.08
C ARG A 25 3.87 -2.53 2.93
N VAL A 26 4.62 -3.01 1.96
CA VAL A 26 4.82 -4.44 1.73
C VAL A 26 5.55 -5.06 2.93
N SER A 27 4.98 -6.11 3.49
CA SER A 27 5.52 -6.86 4.63
C SER A 27 6.10 -8.20 4.20
N ASN A 28 5.41 -8.89 3.28
CA ASN A 28 5.84 -10.19 2.76
C ASN A 28 5.34 -10.39 1.32
N ILE A 29 6.02 -11.25 0.57
CA ILE A 29 5.64 -11.66 -0.79
C ILE A 29 5.46 -13.17 -0.77
N ALA A 30 4.27 -13.66 -1.15
CA ALA A 30 4.02 -15.09 -1.19
C ALA A 30 4.68 -15.73 -2.43
N ASP A 31 5.15 -16.97 -2.31
CA ASP A 31 5.80 -17.72 -3.41
C ASP A 31 4.90 -17.86 -4.65
N SER A 32 3.58 -17.79 -4.48
CA SER A 32 2.68 -17.45 -5.59
C SER A 32 2.79 -15.94 -5.83
N HIS A 33 3.69 -15.52 -6.73
CA HIS A 33 4.07 -14.13 -7.08
C HIS A 33 2.89 -13.16 -7.43
N SER A 34 1.65 -13.60 -7.25
CA SER A 34 0.42 -12.84 -7.46
C SER A 34 -0.16 -12.25 -6.18
N ILE A 35 0.40 -12.56 -5.01
CA ILE A 35 -0.13 -12.13 -3.71
C ILE A 35 0.99 -11.53 -2.85
N ILE A 36 0.71 -10.36 -2.28
CA ILE A 36 1.56 -9.72 -1.27
C ILE A 36 0.79 -9.57 0.05
N GLU A 37 1.51 -9.68 1.16
CA GLU A 37 1.03 -9.23 2.45
C GLU A 37 1.55 -7.81 2.67
N ALA A 38 0.65 -6.87 2.89
CA ALA A 38 0.98 -5.46 3.12
C ALA A 38 0.34 -4.97 4.42
N ILE A 39 0.93 -3.95 5.02
CA ILE A 39 0.46 -3.32 6.25
C ILE A 39 -0.04 -1.93 5.89
N ASN A 40 -1.26 -1.58 6.30
CA ASN A 40 -1.77 -0.23 6.14
C ASN A 40 -1.20 0.71 7.21
N ILE A 41 -1.43 2.00 7.08
CA ILE A 41 -0.91 3.03 7.98
C ILE A 41 -1.39 2.91 9.45
N ILE A 42 -2.51 2.23 9.69
CA ILE A 42 -3.03 1.97 11.04
C ILE A 42 -2.52 0.64 11.63
N GLY A 43 -1.62 -0.06 10.93
CA GLY A 43 -0.97 -1.28 11.39
C GLY A 43 -1.71 -2.58 11.11
N GLU A 44 -2.80 -2.55 10.35
CA GLU A 44 -3.53 -3.75 9.94
C GLU A 44 -2.87 -4.43 8.75
N ARG A 45 -2.76 -5.76 8.82
CA ARG A 45 -2.31 -6.59 7.71
C ARG A 45 -3.43 -6.79 6.69
N LYS A 46 -3.09 -6.64 5.42
CA LYS A 46 -3.96 -6.86 4.27
C LYS A 46 -3.25 -7.75 3.26
N ILE A 47 -4.04 -8.61 2.63
CA ILE A 47 -3.58 -9.43 1.51
C ILE A 47 -4.02 -8.71 0.24
N LEU A 48 -3.06 -8.37 -0.63
CA LEU A 48 -3.32 -7.67 -1.88
C LEU A 48 -2.84 -8.51 -3.06
N HIS A 49 -3.59 -8.46 -4.16
CA HIS A 49 -3.16 -9.04 -5.42
C HIS A 49 -2.23 -8.10 -6.17
N THR A 50 -1.17 -8.63 -6.79
CA THR A 50 -0.21 -7.81 -7.55
C THR A 50 -0.83 -7.16 -8.79
N SER A 51 -1.96 -7.68 -9.30
CA SER A 51 -2.76 -7.06 -10.37
C SER A 51 -3.50 -5.79 -9.94
N ASP A 52 -3.70 -5.64 -8.63
CA ASP A 52 -4.60 -4.67 -8.03
C ASP A 52 -3.84 -3.56 -7.30
N ILE A 53 -2.54 -3.46 -7.56
CA ILE A 53 -1.64 -2.49 -6.95
C ILE A 53 -0.72 -1.85 -7.98
N ILE A 54 -0.26 -0.65 -7.66
CA ILE A 54 0.85 0.02 -8.33
C ILE A 54 1.91 0.38 -7.29
N ILE A 55 3.17 0.46 -7.71
CA ILE A 55 4.24 0.93 -6.82
C ILE A 55 4.01 2.40 -6.53
N ALA A 56 3.94 2.74 -5.24
CA ALA A 56 3.90 4.12 -4.78
C ALA A 56 5.33 4.58 -4.48
N ASN A 57 5.64 5.83 -4.81
CA ASN A 57 6.89 6.42 -4.38
C ASN A 57 6.81 6.85 -2.89
N SER A 58 7.97 7.11 -2.28
CA SER A 58 8.06 7.49 -0.87
C SER A 58 7.34 8.80 -0.56
N GLU A 59 7.30 9.76 -1.48
CA GLU A 59 6.63 11.05 -1.28
C GLU A 59 5.10 10.88 -1.20
N GLU A 60 4.51 10.09 -2.11
CA GLU A 60 3.09 9.72 -2.09
C GLU A 60 2.72 9.00 -0.79
N ALA A 61 3.57 8.08 -0.31
CA ALA A 61 3.35 7.37 0.95
C ALA A 61 3.32 8.33 2.14
N ILE A 62 4.32 9.22 2.22
CA ILE A 62 4.41 10.23 3.27
C ILE A 62 3.22 11.20 3.20
N GLU A 63 2.82 11.65 2.01
CA GLU A 63 1.67 12.53 1.83
C GLU A 63 0.36 11.85 2.29
N TYR A 64 0.17 10.58 1.93
CA TYR A 64 -0.98 9.79 2.35
C TYR A 64 -1.04 9.64 3.88
N GLU A 65 0.09 9.31 4.51
CA GLU A 65 0.19 9.23 5.98
C GLU A 65 -0.13 10.58 6.66
N ASN A 66 0.40 11.67 6.13
CA ASN A 66 0.13 13.02 6.64
C ASN A 66 -1.35 13.40 6.50
N ASN A 67 -1.98 13.09 5.35
CA ASN A 67 -3.39 13.40 5.12
C ASN A 67 -4.31 12.62 6.07
N LEU A 68 -3.97 11.37 6.40
CA LEU A 68 -4.73 10.57 7.36
C LEU A 68 -4.63 11.09 8.79
N GLN A 69 -3.43 11.49 9.21
CA GLN A 69 -3.25 12.14 10.51
C GLN A 69 -4.06 13.43 10.60
N ARG A 70 -4.03 14.26 9.55
CA ARG A 70 -4.81 15.51 9.49
C ARG A 70 -6.31 15.28 9.43
N GLY A 71 -6.77 14.17 8.85
CA GLY A 71 -8.18 13.75 8.90
C GLY A 71 -8.62 13.26 10.27
N HIS A 72 -7.69 12.77 11.10
CA HIS A 72 -7.94 12.30 12.47
C HIS A 72 -7.99 13.45 13.50
N ASP A 73 -7.40 14.61 13.18
CA ASP A 73 -7.52 15.86 13.95
C ASP A 73 -8.87 16.59 13.76
N PHE A 74 -9.78 16.05 12.96
CA PHE A 74 -11.15 16.55 12.80
C PHE A 74 -12.16 15.64 13.53
N ILE A 75 -12.05 15.55 14.84
CA ILE A 75 -13.16 15.10 15.70
C ILE A 75 -13.51 16.28 16.64
N PRO A 76 -14.63 17.00 16.40
CA PRO A 76 -15.11 18.03 17.32
C PRO A 76 -15.58 17.46 18.67
#